data_AF-A0A2V7DJR1-F1
#
_entry.id   AF-A0A2V7DJR1-F1
#
_cell.length_a   1.000
_cell.length_b   1.000
_cell.length_c   1.000
_cell.angle_alpha   90.00
_cell.angle_beta   90.00
_cell.angle_gamma   90.00
#
_symmetry.space_group_name_H-M   'P 1'
#
loop_
_entity.id
_entity.type
_entity.pdbx_description
1 polymer ?
#
loop_
_entity_poly.entity_id
_entity_poly.type
_entity_poly.pdbx_seq_one_letter_code
_entity_poly.pdbx_strand_id
1 'polypeptide(L)'
;RLYWYAWDNFLMGLVEPDGRTVKPAGRAYQNVQDWMTGAQVRECQSGPGAVWTCQVTRDAGNDAWIVWSPNTKSEFAVPSAWRVHRVRTLAGETRALEARQRVAVGAMPVLLEQ
;
A
#
# COMPACT_ATOMS: atom_id res chain seq x y z
N ARG A 1 -9.08 -10.83 23.67
CA ARG A 1 -9.20 -10.21 22.32
C ARG A 1 -8.87 -8.73 22.48
N LEU A 2 -7.74 -8.27 21.95
CA LEU A 2 -7.31 -6.87 22.04
C LEU A 2 -7.74 -6.17 20.74
N TYR A 3 -8.57 -5.15 20.84
CA TYR A 3 -9.02 -4.37 19.69
C TYR A 3 -8.07 -3.19 19.51
N TRP A 4 -7.18 -3.28 18.53
CA TRP A 4 -6.28 -2.17 18.12
C TRP A 4 -7.04 -1.02 17.45
N TYR A 5 -8.32 -1.24 17.11
CA TYR A 5 -9.19 -0.25 16.49
C TYR A 5 -10.14 0.31 17.55
N ALA A 6 -9.79 1.46 18.09
CA ALA A 6 -10.71 2.28 18.85
C ALA A 6 -10.81 3.62 18.13
N TRP A 7 -11.86 3.75 17.30
CA TRP A 7 -12.08 4.90 16.40
C TRP A 7 -11.90 6.23 17.11
N ASP A 8 -12.41 6.31 18.34
CA ASP A 8 -12.47 7.45 19.25
C ASP A 8 -11.42 7.42 20.38
N ASN A 9 -10.47 6.46 20.35
CA ASN A 9 -9.35 6.51 21.29
C ASN A 9 -8.42 7.65 20.89
N PHE A 10 -8.36 8.71 21.69
CA PHE A 10 -7.63 9.91 21.31
C PHE A 10 -6.11 9.73 21.16
N LEU A 11 -5.54 8.66 21.72
CA LEU A 11 -4.13 8.27 21.56
C LEU A 11 -3.92 7.35 20.36
N MET A 12 -4.69 6.26 20.22
CA MET A 12 -4.46 5.19 19.24
C MET A 12 -5.50 5.13 18.11
N GLY A 13 -6.48 6.03 18.11
CA GLY A 13 -7.57 6.10 17.15
C GLY A 13 -7.20 6.79 15.84
N LEU A 14 -8.15 6.77 14.90
CA LEU A 14 -7.95 7.24 13.53
C LEU A 14 -8.32 8.72 13.33
N VAL A 15 -8.84 9.36 14.36
CA VAL A 15 -9.17 10.79 14.39
C VAL A 15 -8.46 11.50 15.55
N GLU A 16 -8.31 12.81 15.43
CA GLU A 16 -7.83 13.69 16.50
C GLU A 16 -8.83 13.77 17.67
N PRO A 17 -8.43 14.34 18.83
CA PRO A 17 -9.32 14.50 19.98
C PRO A 17 -10.62 15.27 19.71
N ASP A 18 -10.69 16.03 18.62
CA ASP A 18 -11.90 16.71 18.16
C ASP A 18 -12.97 15.76 17.59
N GLY A 19 -12.63 14.48 17.41
CA GLY A 19 -13.50 13.45 16.84
C GLY A 19 -13.84 13.65 15.35
N ARG A 20 -13.17 14.59 14.67
CA ARG A 20 -13.53 15.04 13.31
C ARG A 20 -12.35 15.01 12.36
N THR A 21 -11.16 15.42 12.82
CA THR A 21 -9.99 15.52 11.96
C THR A 21 -9.34 14.15 11.80
N VAL A 22 -9.34 13.63 10.57
CA VAL A 22 -8.75 12.31 10.27
C VAL A 22 -7.23 12.37 10.32
N LYS A 23 -6.62 11.51 11.14
CA LYS A 23 -5.17 11.35 11.26
C LYS A 23 -4.56 10.71 10.01
N PRO A 24 -3.25 10.88 9.76
CA PRO A 24 -2.56 10.19 8.67
C PRO A 24 -2.79 8.67 8.66
N ALA A 25 -2.84 8.03 9.83
CA ALA A 25 -3.16 6.61 9.96
C ALA A 25 -4.58 6.25 9.49
N GLY A 26 -5.56 7.13 9.73
CA GLY A 26 -6.93 6.96 9.24
C GLY A 26 -7.01 7.03 7.72
N ARG A 27 -6.29 7.97 7.09
CA ARG A 27 -6.18 8.06 5.63
C ARG A 27 -5.47 6.84 5.05
N ALA A 28 -4.39 6.38 5.68
CA ALA A 28 -3.70 5.16 5.27
C ALA A 28 -4.61 3.94 5.33
N TYR A 29 -5.40 3.78 6.40
CA TYR A 29 -6.36 2.70 6.54
C TYR A 29 -7.42 2.74 5.43
N GLN A 30 -7.98 3.92 5.16
CA GLN A 30 -8.93 4.13 4.06
C GLN A 30 -8.34 3.71 2.71
N ASN A 31 -7.11 4.14 2.41
CA ASN A 31 -6.45 3.78 1.16
C ASN A 31 -6.22 2.27 1.04
N VAL A 32 -5.78 1.59 2.10
CA VAL A 32 -5.63 0.12 2.08
C VAL A 32 -6.98 -0.56 1.91
N GLN A 33 -8.03 -0.08 2.60
CA GLN A 33 -9.39 -0.60 2.42
C GLN A 33 -9.82 -0.51 0.95
N ASP A 34 -9.58 0.64 0.30
CA ASP A 34 -9.88 0.82 -1.11
C ASP A 34 -9.07 -0.11 -2.01
N TRP A 35 -7.79 -0.37 -1.68
CA TRP A 35 -6.94 -1.30 -2.43
C TRP A 35 -7.46 -2.74 -2.36
N MET A 36 -7.97 -3.14 -1.19
CA MET A 36 -8.27 -4.52 -0.85
C MET A 36 -9.74 -4.91 -1.01
N THR A 37 -10.68 -3.97 -0.96
CA THR A 37 -12.11 -4.27 -1.15
C THR A 37 -12.34 -4.81 -2.56
N GLY A 38 -12.96 -6.00 -2.67
CA GLY A 38 -13.14 -6.73 -3.93
C GLY A 38 -11.89 -7.44 -4.45
N ALA A 39 -10.70 -7.13 -3.94
CA ALA A 39 -9.46 -7.71 -4.42
C ALA A 39 -9.20 -9.12 -3.87
N GLN A 40 -8.58 -9.96 -4.70
CA GLN A 40 -8.09 -11.28 -4.31
C GLN A 40 -6.57 -11.26 -4.20
N VAL A 41 -6.03 -11.61 -3.04
CA VAL A 41 -4.58 -11.82 -2.88
C VAL A 41 -4.22 -13.13 -3.58
N ARG A 42 -3.31 -13.06 -4.56
CA ARG A 42 -2.89 -14.21 -5.36
C ARG A 42 -1.66 -14.87 -4.75
N GLU A 43 -0.63 -14.06 -4.51
CA GLU A 43 0.66 -14.52 -4.00
C GLU A 43 1.35 -13.39 -3.24
N CYS A 44 2.11 -13.74 -2.21
CA CYS A 44 3.01 -12.85 -1.51
C CYS A 44 4.36 -13.52 -1.35
N GLN A 45 5.44 -12.83 -1.71
CA GLN A 45 6.79 -13.34 -1.59
C GLN A 45 7.75 -12.26 -1.11
N SER A 46 8.79 -12.66 -0.39
CA SER A 46 9.90 -11.81 0.00
C SER A 46 11.09 -12.03 -0.96
N GLY A 47 11.55 -10.96 -1.59
CA GLY A 47 12.74 -10.94 -2.42
C GLY A 47 14.01 -10.51 -1.66
N PRO A 48 15.10 -10.25 -2.40
CA PRO A 48 16.34 -9.72 -1.85
C PRO A 48 16.13 -8.44 -1.02
N GLY A 49 16.88 -8.30 0.06
CA GLY A 49 16.77 -7.13 0.95
C GLY A 49 15.47 -7.06 1.75
N ALA A 50 14.73 -8.17 1.86
CA ALA A 50 13.43 -8.27 2.53
C ALA A 50 12.34 -7.37 1.93
N VAL A 51 12.44 -7.09 0.62
CA VAL A 51 11.36 -6.44 -0.13
C VAL A 51 10.24 -7.45 -0.34
N TRP A 52 9.06 -7.15 0.18
CA TRP A 52 7.85 -7.92 -0.01
C TRP A 52 7.11 -7.43 -1.24
N THR A 53 6.61 -8.38 -2.02
CA THR A 53 5.71 -8.14 -3.16
C THR A 53 4.50 -9.04 -3.01
N CYS A 54 3.32 -8.46 -2.95
CA CYS A 54 2.05 -9.18 -2.96
C CYS A 54 1.27 -8.84 -4.23
N GLN A 55 0.99 -9.84 -5.07
CA GLN A 55 0.09 -9.70 -6.20
C GLN A 55 -1.36 -9.75 -5.71
N VAL A 56 -2.15 -8.78 -6.15
CA VAL A 56 -3.59 -8.74 -5.94
C VAL A 56 -4.29 -8.58 -7.28
N THR A 57 -5.39 -9.29 -7.48
CA THR A 57 -6.28 -9.08 -8.63
C THR A 57 -7.47 -8.27 -8.14
N ARG A 58 -7.65 -7.06 -8.66
CA ARG A 58 -8.75 -6.16 -8.29
C ARG A 58 -9.98 -6.40 -9.18
N ASP A 59 -11.09 -5.75 -8.83
CA ASP A 59 -12.34 -5.82 -9.60
C ASP A 59 -12.09 -5.51 -11.10
N ALA A 60 -12.85 -6.18 -11.96
CA ALA A 60 -12.66 -6.23 -13.42
C ALA A 60 -11.40 -6.98 -13.91
N GLY A 61 -10.66 -7.66 -13.02
CA GLY A 61 -9.56 -8.56 -13.39
C GLY A 61 -8.20 -7.87 -13.59
N ASN A 62 -8.06 -6.62 -13.14
CA ASN A 62 -6.82 -5.86 -13.24
C ASN A 62 -5.84 -6.29 -12.14
N ASP A 63 -4.63 -6.68 -12.52
CA ASP A 63 -3.58 -7.03 -11.56
C ASP A 63 -2.88 -5.79 -11.01
N ALA A 64 -2.57 -5.85 -9.72
CA ALA A 64 -1.78 -4.85 -9.02
C ALA A 64 -0.82 -5.52 -8.02
N TRP A 65 0.19 -4.78 -7.58
CA TRP A 65 1.20 -5.28 -6.65
C TRP A 65 1.37 -4.33 -5.48
N ILE A 66 1.24 -4.86 -4.27
CA ILE A 66 1.59 -4.15 -3.05
C ILE A 66 3.06 -4.45 -2.74
N VAL A 67 3.88 -3.41 -2.63
CA VAL A 67 5.33 -3.53 -2.44
C VAL A 67 5.79 -2.73 -1.22
N TRP A 68 6.58 -3.35 -0.34
CA TRP A 68 7.16 -2.67 0.82
C TRP A 68 8.47 -3.35 1.27
N SER A 69 9.24 -2.66 2.09
CA SER A 69 10.41 -3.23 2.77
C SER A 69 10.36 -2.88 4.26
N PRO A 70 10.17 -3.85 5.18
CA PRO A 70 9.93 -3.56 6.59
C PRO A 70 11.08 -2.83 7.28
N ASN A 71 12.33 -3.20 6.94
CA ASN A 71 13.51 -2.84 7.74
C ASN A 71 14.45 -1.87 7.03
N THR A 72 14.31 -1.69 5.70
CA THR A 72 15.25 -0.92 4.89
C THR A 72 14.51 -0.08 3.86
N LYS A 73 15.04 1.11 3.57
CA LYS A 73 14.63 1.82 2.35
C LYS A 73 15.41 1.22 1.17
N SER A 74 14.73 0.97 0.07
CA SER A 74 15.31 0.35 -1.12
C SER A 74 14.69 0.93 -2.39
N GLU A 75 15.41 0.83 -3.50
CA GLU A 75 14.89 1.16 -4.83
C GLU A 75 14.45 -0.12 -5.52
N PHE A 76 13.14 -0.33 -5.59
CA PHE A 76 12.56 -1.50 -6.23
C PHE A 76 12.52 -1.32 -7.75
N ALA A 77 13.20 -2.21 -8.46
CA ALA A 77 13.11 -2.31 -9.91
C ALA A 77 11.84 -3.07 -10.29
N VAL A 78 10.88 -2.34 -10.86
CA VAL A 78 9.58 -2.90 -11.26
C VAL A 78 9.77 -3.86 -12.44
N PRO A 79 9.36 -5.14 -12.32
CA PRO A 79 9.40 -6.08 -13.44
C PRO A 79 8.54 -5.58 -14.62
N SER A 80 9.13 -5.50 -15.82
CA SER A 80 8.40 -5.05 -17.02
C SER A 80 7.19 -5.94 -17.35
N ALA A 81 7.26 -7.23 -16.98
CA ALA A 81 6.18 -8.19 -17.16
C ALA A 81 4.88 -7.80 -16.43
N TRP A 82 4.98 -7.02 -15.34
CA TRP A 82 3.82 -6.55 -14.58
C TRP A 82 3.01 -5.49 -15.32
N ARG A 83 3.62 -4.79 -16.29
CA ARG A 83 2.99 -3.73 -17.12
C ARG A 83 2.34 -2.61 -16.29
N VAL A 84 2.84 -2.36 -15.08
CA VAL A 84 2.34 -1.27 -14.25
C VAL A 84 2.76 0.08 -14.83
N HIS A 85 1.86 1.05 -14.76
CA HIS A 85 2.07 2.41 -15.24
C HIS A 85 1.69 3.47 -14.21
N ARG A 86 1.28 3.06 -13.00
CA ARG A 86 0.87 3.96 -11.91
C ARG A 86 1.34 3.43 -10.57
N VAL A 87 1.73 4.35 -9.68
CA VAL A 87 1.97 4.05 -8.26
C VAL A 87 1.09 4.92 -7.37
N ARG A 88 0.57 4.30 -6.31
CA ARG A 88 -0.23 4.94 -5.26
C ARG A 88 0.43 4.72 -3.90
N THR A 89 0.57 5.77 -3.10
CA THR A 89 1.13 5.69 -1.75
C THR A 89 0.03 5.50 -0.70
N LEU A 90 0.39 5.07 0.51
CA LEU A 90 -0.55 5.03 1.64
C LEU A 90 -1.15 6.40 2.00
N ALA A 91 -0.48 7.51 1.64
CA ALA A 91 -1.02 8.85 1.86
C ALA A 91 -2.11 9.22 0.83
N GLY A 92 -2.28 8.42 -0.22
CA GLY A 92 -3.25 8.63 -1.30
C GLY A 92 -2.65 9.34 -2.52
N GLU A 93 -1.37 9.72 -2.48
CA GLU A 93 -0.68 10.32 -3.61
C GLU A 93 -0.57 9.32 -4.75
N THR A 94 -0.83 9.79 -5.97
CA THR A 94 -0.81 8.97 -7.17
C THR A 94 0.08 9.63 -8.20
N ARG A 95 0.97 8.86 -8.83
CA ARG A 95 1.80 9.34 -9.95
C ARG A 95 1.95 8.29 -11.03
N ALA A 96 2.19 8.75 -12.25
CA ALA A 96 2.57 7.88 -13.35
C ALA A 96 3.94 7.22 -13.08
N LEU A 97 4.10 6.00 -13.60
CA LEU A 97 5.36 5.28 -13.66
C LEU A 97 5.73 5.09 -15.13
N GLU A 98 6.94 5.53 -15.47
CA GLU A 98 7.52 5.24 -16.77
C GLU A 98 8.10 3.82 -16.80
N ALA A 99 8.23 3.27 -18.01
CA ALA A 99 8.82 1.96 -18.19
C ALA A 99 10.24 1.91 -17.59
N ARG A 100 10.53 0.84 -16.83
CA ARG A 100 11.83 0.61 -16.15
C ARG A 100 12.18 1.62 -15.05
N GLN A 101 11.25 2.49 -14.67
CA GLN A 101 11.46 3.39 -13.53
C GLN A 101 11.55 2.57 -12.22
N ARG A 102 12.44 2.99 -11.32
CA ARG A 102 12.55 2.44 -9.97
C ARG A 102 11.58 3.14 -9.02
N VAL A 103 11.10 2.39 -8.04
CA VAL A 103 10.19 2.88 -7.01
C VAL A 103 10.89 2.80 -5.66
N ALA A 104 11.02 3.95 -5.00
CA ALA A 104 11.45 3.99 -3.61
C ALA A 104 10.41 3.26 -2.73
N VAL A 105 10.86 2.20 -2.04
CA VAL A 105 10.06 1.40 -1.12
C VAL A 105 10.68 1.40 0.26
N GLY A 106 9.84 1.38 1.28
CA GLY A 106 10.23 1.29 2.68
C GLY A 106 9.12 0.65 3.49
N ALA A 107 9.08 0.91 4.80
CA ALA A 107 8.09 0.30 5.68
C ALA A 107 6.63 0.67 5.33
N MET A 108 6.45 1.80 4.63
CA MET A 108 5.15 2.19 4.08
C MET A 108 4.94 1.52 2.72
N PRO A 109 3.95 0.62 2.59
CA PRO A 109 3.62 0.01 1.31
C PRO A 109 3.18 1.02 0.25
N VAL A 110 3.43 0.65 -1.00
CA VAL A 110 2.91 1.31 -2.19
C VAL A 110 2.13 0.28 -3.02
N LEU A 111 1.11 0.75 -3.73
CA LEU A 111 0.37 -0.05 -4.70
C LEU A 111 0.85 0.32 -6.11
N LEU A 112 1.25 -0.68 -6.89
CA LEU A 112 1.62 -0.55 -8.30
C LEU A 112 0.49 -1.12 -9.16
N GLU A 113 -0.04 -0.32 -10.08
CA GLU A 113 -1.22 -0.68 -10.88
C GLU A 113 -0.92 -0.69 -12.38
N GLN A 114 -1.52 -1.67 -13.06
CA GLN A 114 -1.63 -1.79 -14.52
C GLN A 114 -2.51 -0.75 -15.16
#